data_AF-Q7RFV1-F1
#
_entry.id   AF-Q7RFV1-F1
#
_cell.length_a   1.000
_cell.length_b   1.000
_cell.length_c   1.000
_cell.angle_alpha   90.00
_cell.angle_beta   90.00
_cell.angle_gamma   90.00
#
_symmetry.space_group_name_H-M   'P 1'
#
loop_
_entity.id
_entity.type
_entity.pdbx_description
1 polymer ?
#
loop_
_entity_poly.entity_id
_entity_poly.type
_entity_poly.pdbx_seq_one_letter_code
_entity_poly.pdbx_strand_id
1 'polypeptide(L)'
;MSVIKDNNLCKIVLYIHMIINCSNFVVLRSYFPDDLGESPTLDFNKSTSIKKYCPDDKCNTDLEKIMAGFLWSLEQNCSISKKEGYDENNTNVFFLYIISWLSHKLNKNSEHYSTKINDFYNKYVYSNQKYTSLINDDSKCANLKKIIDEKNDLLNINIEDMSNFYDVFKLLCNMYDIVETRADDNTLLNDTTIFVNKYSEINDYYNIENTPYSKILSVLLTDYNNFKTKNANKINNSKQFPDLPTERATKSFLRHSSIKISVIPMTFIFFGLLIYLGIVYKRSSFDFRKRLQRLNLRIKKIKKKINH
;
A
#
# COMPACT_ATOMS: atom_id res chain seq x y z
N MET A 1 -3.27 -35.14 13.04
CA MET A 1 -4.24 -34.59 12.05
C MET A 1 -4.72 -33.20 12.47
N SER A 2 -3.82 -32.23 12.68
CA SER A 2 -4.17 -30.86 13.12
C SER A 2 -3.53 -29.72 12.31
N VAL A 3 -2.54 -29.98 11.44
CA VAL A 3 -1.79 -28.92 10.74
C VAL A 3 -2.59 -28.23 9.61
N ILE A 4 -3.68 -28.85 9.12
CA ILE A 4 -4.45 -28.31 7.98
C ILE A 4 -5.46 -27.22 8.40
N LYS A 5 -5.87 -27.15 9.68
CA LYS A 5 -6.80 -26.12 10.16
C LYS A 5 -6.14 -24.74 10.33
N ASP A 6 -4.86 -24.71 10.69
CA ASP A 6 -4.14 -23.46 11.02
C ASP A 6 -3.81 -22.61 9.78
N ASN A 7 -3.46 -23.25 8.65
CA ASN A 7 -3.10 -22.53 7.42
C ASN A 7 -4.28 -21.77 6.78
N ASN A 8 -5.49 -22.33 6.85
CA ASN A 8 -6.67 -21.67 6.29
C ASN A 8 -7.13 -20.50 7.16
N LEU A 9 -7.01 -20.62 8.49
CA LEU A 9 -7.32 -19.55 9.42
C LEU A 9 -6.33 -18.38 9.25
N CYS A 10 -5.02 -18.67 9.16
CA CYS A 10 -3.98 -17.68 8.89
C CYS A 10 -4.25 -16.90 7.58
N LYS A 11 -4.61 -17.60 6.50
CA LYS A 11 -4.98 -16.95 5.22
C LYS A 11 -6.24 -16.08 5.29
N ILE A 12 -7.22 -16.43 6.14
CA ILE A 12 -8.43 -15.61 6.36
C ILE A 12 -8.06 -14.34 7.12
N VAL A 13 -7.28 -14.46 8.19
CA VAL A 13 -6.83 -13.34 9.03
C VAL A 13 -6.02 -12.34 8.20
N LEU A 14 -5.04 -12.83 7.41
CA LEU A 14 -4.27 -12.01 6.47
C LEU A 14 -5.15 -11.22 5.49
N TYR A 15 -6.15 -11.88 4.91
CA TYR A 15 -7.07 -11.25 3.96
C TYR A 15 -7.93 -10.16 4.60
N ILE A 16 -8.46 -10.41 5.81
CA ILE A 16 -9.24 -9.42 6.57
C ILE A 16 -8.35 -8.22 6.93
N HIS A 17 -7.14 -8.46 7.43
CA HIS A 17 -6.21 -7.40 7.74
C HIS A 17 -5.87 -6.55 6.51
N MET A 18 -5.69 -7.17 5.34
CA MET A 18 -5.45 -6.44 4.11
C MET A 18 -6.62 -5.50 3.76
N ILE A 19 -7.87 -5.94 3.90
CA ILE A 19 -9.06 -5.10 3.68
C ILE A 19 -9.06 -3.88 4.62
N ILE A 20 -8.80 -4.09 5.91
CA ILE A 20 -8.80 -3.01 6.90
C ILE A 20 -7.68 -2.00 6.59
N ASN A 21 -6.49 -2.49 6.26
CA ASN A 21 -5.36 -1.63 5.92
C ASN A 21 -5.60 -0.82 4.65
N CYS A 22 -6.10 -1.45 3.59
CA CYS A 22 -6.50 -0.72 2.38
C CYS A 22 -7.54 0.37 2.68
N SER A 23 -8.48 0.11 3.59
CA SER A 23 -9.45 1.11 4.04
C SER A 23 -8.78 2.29 4.76
N ASN A 24 -7.76 2.05 5.59
CA ASN A 24 -6.99 3.12 6.23
C ASN A 24 -6.23 3.96 5.20
N PHE A 25 -5.68 3.36 4.15
CA PHE A 25 -5.04 4.11 3.07
C PHE A 25 -6.03 4.92 2.23
N VAL A 26 -7.27 4.45 2.05
CA VAL A 26 -8.33 5.28 1.45
C VAL A 26 -8.58 6.53 2.29
N VAL A 27 -8.62 6.39 3.62
CA VAL A 27 -8.75 7.53 4.53
C VAL A 27 -7.55 8.47 4.40
N LEU A 28 -6.31 7.98 4.41
CA LEU A 28 -5.13 8.82 4.18
C LEU A 28 -5.23 9.58 2.86
N ARG A 29 -5.54 8.91 1.75
CA ARG A 29 -5.63 9.54 0.43
C ARG A 29 -6.70 10.61 0.33
N SER A 30 -7.75 10.51 1.15
CA SER A 30 -8.80 11.54 1.18
C SER A 30 -8.32 12.89 1.73
N TYR A 31 -7.29 12.86 2.60
CA TYR A 31 -6.60 14.04 3.14
C TYR A 31 -5.32 14.38 2.38
N PHE A 32 -4.63 13.36 1.87
CA PHE A 32 -3.34 13.42 1.19
C PHE A 32 -3.46 12.76 -0.19
N PRO A 33 -3.97 13.46 -1.21
CA PRO A 33 -4.03 12.92 -2.58
C PRO A 33 -2.67 12.40 -3.03
N ASP A 34 -2.66 11.30 -3.77
CA ASP A 34 -1.42 10.77 -4.32
C ASP A 34 -0.99 11.57 -5.53
N ASP A 35 -1.88 11.87 -6.46
CA ASP A 35 -1.47 12.43 -7.75
C ASP A 35 -1.25 13.95 -7.65
N LEU A 36 -0.21 14.44 -8.34
CA LEU A 36 0.10 15.87 -8.39
C LEU A 36 -1.07 16.63 -9.03
N GLY A 37 -1.50 17.71 -8.38
CA GLY A 37 -2.64 18.52 -8.86
C GLY A 37 -4.02 18.01 -8.43
N GLU A 38 -4.12 16.85 -7.78
CA GLU A 38 -5.37 16.46 -7.13
C GLU A 38 -5.59 17.22 -5.82
N SER A 39 -6.81 17.70 -5.62
CA SER A 39 -7.21 18.38 -4.38
C SER A 39 -7.70 17.37 -3.34
N PRO A 40 -7.36 17.55 -2.04
CA PRO A 40 -7.92 16.74 -0.97
C PRO A 40 -9.45 16.77 -0.99
N THR A 41 -10.06 15.60 -0.87
CA THR A 41 -11.53 15.50 -0.78
C THR A 41 -12.07 15.78 0.61
N LEU A 42 -11.24 15.57 1.63
CA LEU A 42 -11.54 15.93 3.01
C LEU A 42 -10.62 17.05 3.45
N ASP A 43 -11.18 17.99 4.19
CA ASP A 43 -10.43 19.06 4.83
C ASP A 43 -9.64 18.49 6.01
N PHE A 44 -8.31 18.53 5.88
CA PHE A 44 -7.39 18.10 6.94
C PHE A 44 -7.69 18.78 8.27
N ASN A 45 -8.10 20.06 8.26
CA ASN A 45 -8.36 20.82 9.47
C ASN A 45 -9.53 20.26 10.30
N LYS A 46 -10.42 19.49 9.65
CA LYS A 46 -11.56 18.81 10.29
C LYS A 46 -11.21 17.42 10.81
N SER A 47 -10.02 16.89 10.51
CA SER A 47 -9.59 15.56 10.94
C SER A 47 -9.12 15.57 12.39
N THR A 48 -10.00 15.25 13.34
CA THR A 48 -9.60 15.14 14.75
C THR A 48 -8.63 13.98 14.99
N SER A 49 -8.76 12.89 14.24
CA SER A 49 -7.97 11.67 14.44
C SER A 49 -6.52 11.80 13.98
N ILE A 50 -6.26 12.51 12.88
CA ILE A 50 -4.89 12.72 12.38
C ILE A 50 -4.26 13.93 13.06
N LYS A 51 -5.03 15.01 13.30
CA LYS A 51 -4.49 16.24 13.90
C LYS A 51 -3.92 16.07 15.31
N LYS A 52 -4.35 15.06 16.08
CA LYS A 52 -3.76 14.78 17.41
C LYS A 52 -2.26 14.50 17.36
N TYR A 53 -1.73 14.16 16.18
CA TYR A 53 -0.31 13.93 15.91
C TYR A 53 0.41 15.16 15.37
N CYS A 54 -0.29 16.27 15.15
CA CYS A 54 0.34 17.52 14.74
C CYS A 54 1.17 18.13 15.87
N PRO A 55 2.29 18.79 15.53
CA PRO A 55 2.88 19.80 16.40
C PRO A 55 1.85 20.90 16.67
N ASP A 56 1.68 21.26 17.94
CA ASP A 56 0.76 22.31 18.44
C ASP A 56 -0.68 22.21 17.87
N ASP A 57 -1.14 21.00 17.55
CA ASP A 57 -2.46 20.68 16.98
C ASP A 57 -2.79 21.40 15.64
N LYS A 58 -1.77 21.94 14.95
CA LYS A 58 -1.95 22.77 13.74
C LYS A 58 -1.35 22.20 12.45
N CYS A 59 -0.21 21.50 12.50
CA CYS A 59 0.53 21.03 11.31
C CYS A 59 0.66 22.13 10.24
N ASN A 60 1.56 23.09 10.46
CA ASN A 60 1.70 24.28 9.63
C ASN A 60 2.34 23.98 8.27
N THR A 61 3.12 22.92 8.17
CA THR A 61 3.82 22.53 6.93
C THR A 61 3.25 21.22 6.36
N ASP A 62 3.41 21.00 5.05
CA ASP A 62 2.97 19.74 4.44
C ASP A 62 3.75 18.54 4.98
N LEU A 63 5.03 18.74 5.33
CA LEU A 63 5.83 17.74 6.02
C LEU A 63 5.21 17.36 7.37
N GLU A 64 4.81 18.33 8.18
CA GLU A 64 4.14 18.07 9.47
C GLU A 64 2.84 17.29 9.28
N LYS A 65 2.04 17.62 8.25
CA LYS A 65 0.81 16.88 7.97
C LYS A 65 1.10 15.44 7.51
N ILE A 66 2.09 15.24 6.64
CA ILE A 66 2.55 13.91 6.21
C ILE A 66 3.01 13.09 7.42
N MET A 67 3.80 13.67 8.31
CA MET A 67 4.24 13.03 9.54
C MET A 67 3.07 12.68 10.47
N ALA A 68 2.10 13.58 10.64
CA ALA A 68 0.89 13.29 11.42
C ALA A 68 0.09 12.13 10.81
N GLY A 69 -0.03 12.07 9.47
CA GLY A 69 -0.62 10.95 8.75
C GLY A 69 0.14 9.64 8.98
N PHE A 70 1.47 9.68 8.93
CA PHE A 70 2.33 8.53 9.20
C PHE A 70 2.13 7.97 10.62
N LEU A 71 2.16 8.84 11.64
CA LEU A 71 1.95 8.42 13.04
C LEU A 71 0.55 7.86 13.28
N TRP A 72 -0.47 8.47 12.64
CA TRP A 72 -1.82 7.95 12.68
C TRP A 72 -1.91 6.55 12.06
N SER A 73 -1.25 6.30 10.92
CA SER A 73 -1.22 4.99 10.28
C SER A 73 -0.53 3.92 11.14
N LEU A 74 0.55 4.28 11.83
CA LEU A 74 1.20 3.38 12.78
C LEU A 74 0.21 2.97 13.89
N GLU A 75 -0.49 3.93 14.51
CA GLU A 75 -1.50 3.62 15.54
C GLU A 75 -2.65 2.76 15.01
N GLN A 76 -3.11 3.00 13.77
CA GLN A 76 -4.15 2.16 13.17
C GLN A 76 -3.68 0.71 13.00
N ASN A 77 -2.44 0.51 12.53
CA ASN A 77 -1.85 -0.83 12.40
C ASN A 77 -1.81 -1.55 13.75
N CYS A 78 -1.35 -0.87 14.79
CA CYS A 78 -1.32 -1.38 16.16
C CYS A 78 -2.70 -1.81 16.68
N SER A 79 -3.72 -1.02 16.36
CA SER A 79 -5.11 -1.28 16.78
C SER A 79 -5.69 -2.52 16.12
N ILE A 80 -5.28 -2.83 14.87
CA ILE A 80 -5.69 -4.04 14.15
C ILE A 80 -5.07 -5.27 14.82
N SER A 81 -3.75 -5.24 15.05
CA SER A 81 -3.01 -6.35 15.67
C SER A 81 -3.55 -6.73 17.05
N LYS A 82 -4.10 -5.77 17.80
CA LYS A 82 -4.71 -6.04 19.12
C LYS A 82 -6.08 -6.70 19.05
N LYS A 83 -6.91 -6.34 18.07
CA LYS A 83 -8.30 -6.81 18.00
C LYS A 83 -8.43 -8.22 17.43
N GLU A 84 -7.60 -8.56 16.46
CA GLU A 84 -7.70 -9.79 15.67
C GLU A 84 -6.74 -10.89 16.13
N GLY A 85 -5.98 -10.65 17.21
CA GLY A 85 -4.90 -11.51 17.69
C GLY A 85 -3.56 -11.12 17.06
N TYR A 86 -2.56 -10.93 17.91
CA TYR A 86 -1.23 -10.52 17.47
C TYR A 86 -0.58 -11.63 16.64
N ASP A 87 -0.29 -11.32 15.38
CA ASP A 87 0.61 -12.08 14.52
C ASP A 87 1.74 -11.15 14.10
N GLU A 88 2.95 -11.47 14.55
CA GLU A 88 4.18 -10.73 14.30
C GLU A 88 4.43 -10.59 12.79
N ASN A 89 4.10 -11.61 11.99
CA ASN A 89 4.27 -11.58 10.54
C ASN A 89 3.33 -10.58 9.87
N ASN A 90 2.08 -10.47 10.34
CA ASN A 90 1.09 -9.55 9.76
C ASN A 90 1.44 -8.11 10.07
N THR A 91 1.81 -7.81 11.31
CA THR A 91 2.18 -6.45 11.73
C THR A 91 3.43 -5.96 10.97
N ASN A 92 4.35 -6.89 10.68
CA ASN A 92 5.55 -6.66 9.86
C ASN A 92 5.23 -6.31 8.40
N VAL A 93 4.22 -6.94 7.78
CA VAL A 93 3.78 -6.64 6.41
C VAL A 93 3.16 -5.24 6.31
N PHE A 94 2.39 -4.81 7.31
CA PHE A 94 1.74 -3.50 7.25
C PHE A 94 2.70 -2.34 7.50
N PHE A 95 3.73 -2.54 8.31
CA PHE A 95 4.80 -1.55 8.45
C PHE A 95 5.45 -1.24 7.10
N LEU A 96 5.68 -2.26 6.26
CA LEU A 96 6.17 -2.10 4.89
C LEU A 96 5.24 -1.24 4.01
N TYR A 97 3.92 -1.43 4.10
CA TYR A 97 2.98 -0.59 3.35
C TYR A 97 2.91 0.85 3.84
N ILE A 98 3.06 1.06 5.15
CA ILE A 98 3.10 2.40 5.73
C ILE A 98 4.38 3.14 5.32
N ILE A 99 5.54 2.46 5.37
CA ILE A 99 6.81 3.08 5.00
C ILE A 99 6.90 3.35 3.49
N SER A 100 6.31 2.50 2.65
CA SER A 100 6.21 2.75 1.22
C SER A 100 5.30 3.92 0.89
N TRP A 101 4.16 4.06 1.57
CA TRP A 101 3.33 5.27 1.45
C TRP A 101 4.07 6.53 1.89
N LEU A 102 4.75 6.50 3.04
CA LEU A 102 5.54 7.63 3.51
C LEU A 102 6.59 8.01 2.45
N SER A 103 7.31 7.01 1.93
CA SER A 103 8.31 7.21 0.88
C SER A 103 7.70 7.82 -0.37
N HIS A 104 6.52 7.36 -0.80
CA HIS A 104 5.80 7.97 -1.94
C HIS A 104 5.44 9.44 -1.72
N LYS A 105 5.01 9.81 -0.50
CA LYS A 105 4.72 11.21 -0.17
C LYS A 105 5.98 12.07 -0.12
N LEU A 106 7.06 11.55 0.44
CA LEU A 106 8.34 12.25 0.52
C LEU A 106 9.01 12.37 -0.85
N ASN A 107 8.90 11.36 -1.72
CA ASN A 107 9.48 11.34 -3.06
C ASN A 107 8.92 12.45 -3.96
N LYS A 108 7.65 12.84 -3.75
CA LYS A 108 7.02 13.97 -4.46
C LYS A 108 7.56 15.33 -4.01
N ASN A 109 8.17 15.40 -2.83
CA ASN A 109 8.86 16.58 -2.33
C ASN A 109 10.35 16.40 -2.67
N SER A 110 10.81 17.00 -3.78
CA SER A 110 12.14 16.77 -4.38
C SER A 110 13.34 16.87 -3.42
N GLU A 111 13.18 17.49 -2.26
CA GLU A 111 14.19 17.59 -1.20
C GLU A 111 14.63 16.23 -0.60
N HIS A 112 13.77 15.21 -0.62
CA HIS A 112 14.03 13.93 0.05
C HIS A 112 14.20 12.74 -0.89
N TYR A 113 14.14 12.96 -2.20
CA TYR A 113 14.17 11.94 -3.24
C TYR A 113 15.26 10.87 -3.05
N SER A 114 16.52 11.31 -2.92
CA SER A 114 17.69 10.42 -2.82
C SER A 114 18.08 10.07 -1.38
N THR A 115 17.25 10.46 -0.39
CA THR A 115 17.55 10.24 1.02
C THR A 115 17.16 8.82 1.41
N LYS A 116 17.97 8.16 2.25
CA LYS A 116 17.56 6.89 2.85
C LYS A 116 16.43 7.14 3.85
N ILE A 117 15.50 6.20 3.93
CA ILE A 117 14.37 6.33 4.88
C ILE A 117 14.89 6.50 6.30
N ASN A 118 15.95 5.79 6.69
CA ASN A 118 16.57 5.88 8.01
C ASN A 118 17.07 7.31 8.34
N ASP A 119 17.67 8.01 7.37
CA ASP A 119 18.17 9.37 7.59
C ASP A 119 17.01 10.34 7.86
N PHE A 120 15.93 10.22 7.08
CA PHE A 120 14.69 10.94 7.34
C PHE A 120 14.11 10.59 8.71
N TYR A 121 14.07 9.30 9.03
CA TYR A 121 13.52 8.78 10.27
C TYR A 121 14.25 9.35 11.50
N ASN A 122 15.58 9.31 11.49
CA ASN A 122 16.40 9.81 12.59
C ASN A 122 16.28 11.33 12.74
N LYS A 123 16.20 12.06 11.63
CA LYS A 123 16.09 13.52 11.64
C LYS A 123 14.73 14.01 12.12
N TYR A 124 13.64 13.43 11.62
CA TYR A 124 12.29 13.98 11.79
C TYR A 124 11.37 13.14 12.69
N VAL A 125 11.52 11.81 12.69
CA VAL A 125 10.60 10.91 13.41
C VAL A 125 11.10 10.62 14.82
N TYR A 126 12.37 10.26 14.98
CA TYR A 126 12.94 9.81 16.25
C TYR A 126 12.82 10.86 17.37
N SER A 127 13.01 12.14 17.04
CA SER A 127 12.91 13.27 17.97
C SER A 127 11.48 13.74 18.23
N ASN A 128 10.48 13.21 17.52
CA ASN A 128 9.10 13.65 17.63
C ASN A 128 8.44 13.10 18.91
N GLN A 129 7.98 14.00 19.79
CA GLN A 129 7.37 13.62 21.07
C GLN A 129 6.11 12.73 20.92
N LYS A 130 5.29 12.97 19.89
CA LYS A 130 4.08 12.17 19.63
C LYS A 130 4.46 10.76 19.18
N TYR A 131 5.53 10.63 18.39
CA TYR A 131 6.11 9.33 18.04
C TYR A 131 6.65 8.61 19.27
N THR A 132 7.48 9.26 20.08
CA THR A 132 8.03 8.68 21.32
C THR A 132 6.93 8.20 22.27
N SER A 133 5.85 8.98 22.41
CA SER A 133 4.68 8.55 23.18
C SER A 133 3.96 7.36 22.57
N LEU A 134 3.92 7.23 21.24
CA LEU A 134 3.28 6.09 20.58
C LEU A 134 4.08 4.79 20.77
N ILE A 135 5.41 4.86 20.68
CA ILE A 135 6.27 3.67 20.77
C ILE A 135 6.50 3.16 22.19
N ASN A 136 6.43 4.04 23.20
CA ASN A 136 6.64 3.68 24.60
C ASN A 136 5.34 3.28 25.32
N ASP A 137 4.20 3.48 24.67
CA ASP A 137 2.89 3.17 25.23
C ASP A 137 2.44 1.78 24.77
N ASP A 138 2.80 0.75 25.54
CA ASP A 138 2.40 -0.65 25.28
C ASP A 138 0.87 -0.80 25.19
N SER A 139 0.13 0.04 25.94
CA SER A 139 -1.33 0.06 25.93
C SER A 139 -1.90 0.59 24.60
N LYS A 140 -1.15 1.40 23.85
CA LYS A 140 -1.46 1.82 22.49
C LYS A 140 -0.84 0.93 21.42
N CYS A 141 0.44 0.63 21.51
CA CYS A 141 1.10 -0.24 20.55
C CYS A 141 2.24 -1.08 21.14
N ALA A 142 1.89 -2.25 21.68
CA ALA A 142 2.88 -3.26 22.03
C ALA A 142 3.68 -3.67 20.78
N ASN A 143 5.01 -3.75 20.93
CA ASN A 143 5.96 -4.26 19.94
C ASN A 143 6.23 -3.39 18.69
N LEU A 144 5.67 -2.17 18.55
CA LEU A 144 6.01 -1.32 17.39
C LEU A 144 7.49 -0.98 17.31
N LYS A 145 8.11 -0.68 18.45
CA LYS A 145 9.56 -0.47 18.53
C LYS A 145 10.32 -1.71 18.02
N LYS A 146 9.95 -2.90 18.51
CA LYS A 146 10.54 -4.17 18.09
C LYS A 146 10.41 -4.38 16.58
N ILE A 147 9.23 -4.12 16.00
CA ILE A 147 8.98 -4.25 14.56
C ILE A 147 9.88 -3.29 13.75
N ILE A 148 9.99 -2.04 14.18
CA ILE A 148 10.84 -1.05 13.51
C ILE A 148 12.31 -1.48 13.57
N ASP A 149 12.77 -1.92 14.75
CA ASP A 149 14.15 -2.37 14.97
C ASP A 149 14.48 -3.62 14.12
N GLU A 150 13.55 -4.57 14.00
CA GLU A 150 13.70 -5.77 13.17
C GLU A 150 13.65 -5.48 11.66
N LYS A 151 13.07 -4.35 11.25
CA LYS A 151 12.90 -3.93 9.85
C LYS A 151 13.87 -2.83 9.43
N ASN A 152 15.01 -2.73 10.11
CA ASN A 152 16.07 -1.80 9.75
C ASN A 152 16.55 -2.00 8.29
N ASP A 153 16.47 -3.22 7.76
CA ASP A 153 16.79 -3.50 6.34
C ASP A 153 15.86 -2.75 5.37
N LEU A 154 14.58 -2.60 5.69
CA LEU A 154 13.62 -1.79 4.93
C LEU A 154 13.91 -0.29 5.06
N LEU A 155 14.31 0.18 6.24
CA LEU A 155 14.65 1.59 6.47
C LEU A 155 15.94 2.03 5.75
N ASN A 156 16.79 1.09 5.36
CA ASN A 156 18.01 1.38 4.61
C ASN A 156 17.79 1.59 3.10
N ILE A 157 16.56 1.38 2.61
CA ILE A 157 16.18 1.62 1.23
C ILE A 157 16.05 3.14 0.97
N ASN A 158 16.36 3.58 -0.24
CA ASN A 158 16.16 4.95 -0.67
C ASN A 158 14.65 5.26 -0.79
N ILE A 159 14.26 6.50 -0.46
CA ILE A 159 12.86 6.95 -0.54
C ILE A 159 12.29 6.75 -1.95
N GLU A 160 13.06 7.07 -3.00
CA GLU A 160 12.68 6.80 -4.39
C GLU A 160 12.34 5.33 -4.65
N ASP A 161 13.27 4.42 -4.33
CA ASP A 161 13.09 3.00 -4.60
C ASP A 161 11.91 2.43 -3.80
N MET A 162 11.76 2.84 -2.54
CA MET A 162 10.65 2.41 -1.69
C MET A 162 9.30 2.95 -2.20
N SER A 163 9.28 4.15 -2.77
CA SER A 163 8.08 4.76 -3.38
C SER A 163 7.49 3.89 -4.50
N ASN A 164 8.33 3.22 -5.30
CA ASN A 164 7.87 2.38 -6.41
C ASN A 164 6.99 1.20 -5.95
N PHE A 165 7.21 0.67 -4.75
CA PHE A 165 6.40 -0.41 -4.19
C PHE A 165 5.02 0.07 -3.73
N TYR A 166 4.89 1.35 -3.34
CA TYR A 166 3.60 1.91 -2.96
C TYR A 166 2.61 1.93 -4.13
N ASP A 167 3.08 2.24 -5.33
CA ASP A 167 2.22 2.28 -6.52
C ASP A 167 1.61 0.90 -6.81
N VAL A 168 2.38 -0.17 -6.64
CA VAL A 168 1.91 -1.55 -6.80
C VAL A 168 0.95 -1.94 -5.67
N PHE A 169 1.28 -1.60 -4.43
CA PHE A 169 0.40 -1.82 -3.29
C PHE A 169 -0.94 -1.08 -3.42
N LYS A 170 -0.92 0.16 -3.91
CA LYS A 170 -2.12 0.96 -4.18
C LYS A 170 -3.05 0.25 -5.17
N LEU A 171 -2.50 -0.30 -6.24
CA LEU A 171 -3.26 -1.09 -7.22
C LEU A 171 -3.87 -2.35 -6.58
N LEU A 172 -3.11 -3.05 -5.74
CA LEU A 172 -3.63 -4.20 -4.99
C LEU A 172 -4.82 -3.80 -4.11
N CYS A 173 -4.70 -2.70 -3.35
CA CYS A 173 -5.81 -2.20 -2.55
C CYS A 173 -7.05 -1.82 -3.38
N ASN A 174 -6.86 -1.27 -4.58
CA ASN A 174 -7.98 -0.96 -5.47
C ASN A 174 -8.77 -2.21 -5.86
N MET A 175 -8.09 -3.34 -6.05
CA MET A 175 -8.74 -4.62 -6.33
C MET A 175 -9.55 -5.14 -5.13
N TYR A 176 -9.01 -5.05 -3.92
CA TYR A 176 -9.74 -5.39 -2.69
C TYR A 176 -11.01 -4.52 -2.53
N ASP A 177 -10.93 -3.22 -2.80
CA ASP A 177 -12.07 -2.31 -2.74
C ASP A 177 -13.16 -2.66 -3.77
N ILE A 178 -12.78 -3.03 -5.00
CA ILE A 178 -13.71 -3.45 -6.06
C ILE A 178 -14.51 -4.68 -5.62
N VAL A 179 -13.80 -5.65 -5.06
CA VAL A 179 -14.38 -6.89 -4.54
C VAL A 179 -15.39 -6.60 -3.42
N GLU A 180 -15.04 -5.74 -2.47
CA GLU A 180 -15.93 -5.38 -1.34
C GLU A 180 -17.14 -4.55 -1.77
N THR A 181 -17.02 -3.80 -2.88
CA THR A 181 -18.09 -2.98 -3.41
C THR A 181 -19.00 -3.70 -4.42
N ARG A 182 -18.74 -4.98 -4.69
CA ARG A 182 -19.46 -5.83 -5.66
C ARG A 182 -19.54 -5.18 -7.05
N ALA A 183 -18.44 -4.60 -7.51
CA ALA A 183 -18.37 -4.07 -8.87
C ALA A 183 -18.25 -5.21 -9.92
N ASP A 184 -18.47 -4.87 -11.19
CA ASP A 184 -18.49 -5.81 -12.32
C ASP A 184 -17.18 -6.59 -12.51
N ASP A 185 -17.29 -7.88 -12.85
CA ASP A 185 -16.16 -8.81 -13.07
C ASP A 185 -15.11 -8.27 -14.05
N ASN A 186 -15.54 -7.56 -15.11
CA ASN A 186 -14.60 -7.02 -16.09
C ASN A 186 -13.78 -5.87 -15.52
N THR A 187 -14.35 -5.09 -14.59
CA THR A 187 -13.60 -4.04 -13.89
C THR A 187 -12.54 -4.67 -13.01
N LEU A 188 -12.89 -5.74 -12.28
CA LEU A 188 -11.93 -6.43 -11.44
C LEU A 188 -10.78 -7.03 -12.26
N LEU A 189 -11.09 -7.71 -13.37
CA LEU A 189 -10.05 -8.32 -14.22
C LEU A 189 -9.14 -7.29 -14.88
N ASN A 190 -9.71 -6.16 -15.34
CA ASN A 190 -8.92 -5.08 -15.90
C ASN A 190 -7.92 -4.55 -14.87
N ASP A 191 -8.37 -4.26 -13.65
CA ASP A 191 -7.49 -3.75 -12.59
C ASP A 191 -6.46 -4.79 -12.14
N THR A 192 -6.82 -6.08 -12.15
CA THR A 192 -5.86 -7.16 -11.95
C THR A 192 -4.78 -7.15 -13.04
N THR A 193 -5.13 -6.98 -14.31
CA THR A 193 -4.15 -6.88 -15.40
C THR A 193 -3.22 -5.68 -15.22
N ILE A 194 -3.76 -4.51 -14.80
CA ILE A 194 -2.97 -3.32 -14.50
C ILE A 194 -1.96 -3.63 -13.37
N PHE A 195 -2.42 -4.28 -12.30
CA PHE A 195 -1.57 -4.70 -11.18
C PHE A 195 -0.46 -5.67 -11.62
N VAL A 196 -0.80 -6.71 -12.38
CA VAL A 196 0.17 -7.74 -12.84
C VAL A 196 1.25 -7.12 -13.72
N ASN A 197 0.88 -6.22 -14.63
CA ASN A 197 1.84 -5.50 -15.47
C ASN A 197 2.78 -4.65 -14.63
N LYS A 198 2.24 -3.85 -13.69
CA LYS A 198 3.05 -3.00 -12.82
C LYS A 198 3.97 -3.80 -11.89
N TYR A 199 3.48 -4.91 -11.36
CA TYR A 199 4.29 -5.85 -10.57
C TYR A 199 5.43 -6.42 -11.41
N SER A 200 5.16 -6.83 -12.66
CA SER A 200 6.17 -7.41 -13.55
C SER A 200 7.31 -6.43 -13.83
N GLU A 201 6.99 -5.16 -14.08
CA GLU A 201 7.99 -4.09 -14.26
C GLU A 201 8.93 -3.99 -13.05
N ILE A 202 8.38 -3.90 -11.83
CA ILE A 202 9.21 -3.78 -10.63
C ILE A 202 9.93 -5.08 -10.31
N ASN A 203 9.34 -6.25 -10.59
CA ASN A 203 9.96 -7.55 -10.37
C ASN A 203 11.24 -7.69 -11.22
N ASP A 204 11.21 -7.30 -12.49
CA ASP A 204 12.38 -7.39 -13.36
C ASP A 204 13.58 -6.59 -12.86
N TYR A 205 13.31 -5.41 -12.29
CA TYR A 205 14.35 -4.54 -11.75
C TYR A 205 14.81 -4.93 -10.34
N TYR A 206 13.86 -5.27 -9.45
CA TYR A 206 14.10 -5.39 -8.01
C TYR A 206 14.19 -6.83 -7.47
N ASN A 207 13.92 -7.86 -8.29
CA ASN A 207 14.01 -9.27 -7.86
C ASN A 207 15.46 -9.79 -7.79
N ILE A 208 16.30 -9.13 -6.98
CA ILE A 208 17.67 -9.57 -6.67
C ILE A 208 17.58 -10.43 -5.42
N GLU A 209 18.03 -11.69 -5.51
CA GLU A 209 17.99 -12.63 -4.40
C GLU A 209 18.68 -12.07 -3.15
N ASN A 210 18.12 -12.35 -1.97
CA ASN A 210 18.63 -11.93 -0.66
C ASN A 210 18.72 -10.42 -0.44
N THR A 211 18.00 -9.61 -1.23
CA THR A 211 17.90 -8.16 -1.00
C THR A 211 16.61 -7.79 -0.27
N PRO A 212 16.58 -6.63 0.44
CA PRO A 212 15.35 -6.08 1.01
C PRO A 212 14.23 -5.98 -0.03
N TYR A 213 14.57 -5.59 -1.26
CA TYR A 213 13.64 -5.49 -2.39
C TYR A 213 12.94 -6.81 -2.73
N SER A 214 13.69 -7.92 -2.81
CA SER A 214 13.09 -9.25 -3.06
C SER A 214 12.13 -9.68 -1.94
N LYS A 215 12.38 -9.28 -0.69
CA LYS A 215 11.45 -9.54 0.43
C LYS A 215 10.13 -8.78 0.23
N ILE A 216 10.19 -7.52 -0.20
CA ILE A 216 8.99 -6.70 -0.51
C ILE A 216 8.19 -7.33 -1.64
N LEU A 217 8.85 -7.75 -2.71
CA LEU A 217 8.22 -8.45 -3.85
C LEU A 217 7.53 -9.75 -3.41
N SER A 218 8.15 -10.51 -2.50
CA SER A 218 7.60 -11.75 -1.94
C SER A 218 6.33 -11.49 -1.12
N VAL A 219 6.30 -10.41 -0.34
CA VAL A 219 5.10 -9.99 0.40
C VAL A 219 3.96 -9.62 -0.56
N LEU A 220 4.23 -8.78 -1.57
CA LEU A 220 3.23 -8.41 -2.58
C LEU A 220 2.71 -9.62 -3.36
N LEU A 221 3.59 -10.57 -3.72
CA LEU A 221 3.25 -11.83 -4.36
C LEU A 221 2.31 -12.66 -3.48
N THR A 222 2.64 -12.78 -2.19
CA THR A 222 1.85 -13.53 -1.22
C THR A 222 0.46 -12.92 -1.06
N ASP A 223 0.37 -11.60 -0.91
CA ASP A 223 -0.91 -10.90 -0.75
C ASP A 223 -1.79 -10.98 -2.00
N TYR A 224 -1.19 -10.93 -3.19
CA TYR A 224 -1.89 -11.18 -4.44
C TYR A 224 -2.39 -12.63 -4.56
N ASN A 225 -1.56 -13.62 -4.22
CA ASN A 225 -1.97 -15.03 -4.27
C ASN A 225 -3.11 -15.31 -3.27
N ASN A 226 -3.09 -14.66 -2.11
CA ASN A 226 -4.18 -14.70 -1.15
C ASN A 226 -5.45 -14.06 -1.74
N PHE A 227 -5.32 -12.89 -2.37
CA PHE A 227 -6.42 -12.22 -3.08
C PHE A 227 -7.04 -13.13 -4.16
N LYS A 228 -6.20 -13.70 -5.04
CA LYS A 228 -6.60 -14.60 -6.13
C LYS A 228 -7.33 -15.82 -5.59
N THR A 229 -6.78 -16.47 -4.56
CA THR A 229 -7.38 -17.67 -3.94
C THR A 229 -8.75 -17.36 -3.34
N LYS A 230 -8.88 -16.23 -2.62
CA LYS A 230 -10.14 -15.87 -1.93
C LYS A 230 -11.24 -15.43 -2.89
N ASN A 231 -10.87 -14.89 -4.04
CA ASN A 231 -11.81 -14.33 -5.01
C ASN A 231 -11.97 -15.19 -6.28
N ALA A 232 -11.40 -16.39 -6.32
CA ALA A 232 -11.51 -17.30 -7.47
C ALA A 232 -12.97 -17.56 -7.89
N ASN A 233 -13.87 -17.68 -6.92
CA ASN A 233 -15.30 -17.93 -7.17
C ASN A 233 -16.11 -16.67 -7.52
N LYS A 234 -15.49 -15.49 -7.50
CA LYS A 234 -16.17 -14.21 -7.77
C LYS A 234 -16.10 -13.79 -9.24
N ILE A 235 -15.26 -14.43 -10.03
CA ILE A 235 -15.20 -14.22 -11.48
C ILE A 235 -15.87 -15.40 -12.17
N ASN A 236 -16.55 -15.14 -13.29
CA ASN A 236 -17.12 -16.19 -14.13
C ASN A 236 -16.09 -17.29 -14.41
N ASN A 237 -16.49 -18.57 -14.25
CA ASN A 237 -15.66 -19.77 -14.41
C ASN A 237 -14.84 -19.87 -15.72
N SER A 238 -15.22 -19.11 -16.76
CA SER A 238 -14.46 -19.01 -18.02
C SER A 238 -13.24 -18.09 -17.98
N LYS A 239 -13.12 -17.25 -16.94
CA LYS A 239 -12.06 -16.25 -16.77
C LYS A 239 -11.21 -16.61 -15.55
N GLN A 240 -9.92 -16.34 -15.62
CA GLN A 240 -8.98 -16.60 -14.52
C GLN A 240 -8.13 -15.37 -14.24
N PHE A 241 -7.76 -15.19 -12.97
CA PHE A 241 -6.78 -14.19 -12.60
C PHE A 241 -5.40 -14.58 -13.15
N PRO A 242 -4.68 -13.66 -13.82
CA PRO A 242 -3.32 -13.90 -14.28
C PRO A 242 -2.39 -14.30 -13.14
N ASP A 243 -1.35 -15.07 -13.43
CA ASP A 243 -0.28 -15.35 -12.48
C ASP A 243 0.77 -14.24 -12.50
N LEU A 244 1.43 -14.04 -11.35
CA LEU A 244 2.57 -13.14 -11.26
C LEU A 244 3.85 -13.85 -11.68
N PRO A 245 4.79 -13.14 -12.33
CA PRO A 245 6.12 -13.69 -12.58
C PRO A 245 6.86 -13.91 -11.25
N THR A 246 7.47 -15.08 -11.08
CA THR A 246 8.31 -15.41 -9.92
C THR A 246 9.80 -15.21 -10.19
N GLU A 247 10.20 -15.18 -11.46
CA GLU A 247 11.56 -14.88 -11.90
C GLU A 247 11.60 -13.56 -12.65
N ARG A 248 12.79 -12.97 -12.79
CA ARG A 248 13.00 -11.85 -13.73
C ARG A 248 12.78 -12.32 -15.16
N ALA A 249 12.00 -11.59 -15.93
CA ALA A 249 11.86 -11.83 -17.37
C ALA A 249 13.23 -11.75 -18.06
N THR A 250 14.12 -10.84 -17.65
CA THR A 250 15.50 -10.79 -18.18
C THR A 250 16.30 -12.04 -17.87
N LYS A 251 16.12 -12.65 -16.69
CA LYS A 251 16.81 -13.91 -16.31
C LYS A 251 16.27 -15.09 -17.12
N SER A 252 14.96 -15.16 -17.37
CA SER A 252 14.36 -16.21 -18.20
C SER A 252 14.71 -16.05 -19.68
N PHE A 253 14.73 -14.82 -20.22
CA PHE A 253 15.24 -14.52 -21.56
C PHE A 253 16.71 -14.91 -21.72
N LEU A 254 17.61 -14.48 -20.82
CA LEU A 254 19.03 -14.83 -20.87
C LEU A 254 19.29 -16.35 -20.78
N ARG A 255 18.42 -17.08 -20.07
CA ARG A 255 18.50 -18.54 -19.93
C ARG A 255 17.96 -19.28 -21.16
N HIS A 256 17.03 -18.67 -21.91
CA HIS A 256 16.38 -19.27 -23.08
C HIS A 256 16.89 -18.77 -24.44
N SER A 257 17.74 -17.74 -24.52
CA SER A 257 18.09 -17.15 -25.81
C SER A 257 19.58 -16.89 -26.05
N SER A 258 20.20 -17.75 -26.87
CA SER A 258 21.27 -17.38 -27.82
C SER A 258 20.68 -16.62 -29.02
N ILE A 259 19.90 -15.55 -28.78
CA ILE A 259 19.18 -14.81 -29.83
C ILE A 259 19.59 -13.35 -29.78
N LYS A 260 20.09 -12.84 -30.93
CA LYS A 260 20.42 -11.43 -31.13
C LYS A 260 19.18 -10.56 -30.92
N ILE A 261 19.20 -9.73 -29.87
CA ILE A 261 18.15 -8.76 -29.56
C ILE A 261 18.16 -7.67 -30.65
N SER A 262 17.06 -7.56 -31.39
CA SER A 262 16.81 -6.43 -32.30
C SER A 262 16.20 -5.28 -31.50
N VAL A 263 16.83 -4.12 -31.57
CA VAL A 263 16.47 -2.92 -30.81
C VAL A 263 15.22 -2.30 -31.43
N ILE A 264 14.07 -2.45 -30.77
CA ILE A 264 12.86 -1.70 -31.12
C ILE A 264 13.06 -0.24 -30.67
N PRO A 265 12.71 0.78 -31.48
CA PRO A 265 12.93 2.18 -31.12
C PRO A 265 12.11 2.56 -29.88
N MET A 266 12.81 3.02 -28.83
CA MET A 266 12.28 3.45 -27.53
C MET A 266 11.09 4.43 -27.61
N THR A 267 10.98 5.14 -28.74
CA THR A 267 9.95 6.14 -29.01
C THR A 267 8.53 5.56 -29.08
N PHE A 268 8.34 4.35 -29.60
CA PHE A 268 7.00 3.75 -29.71
C PHE A 268 6.42 3.29 -28.36
N ILE A 269 7.28 2.86 -27.44
CA ILE A 269 6.88 2.42 -26.08
C ILE A 269 6.38 3.62 -25.26
N PHE A 270 7.04 4.77 -25.40
CA PHE A 270 6.71 5.98 -24.65
C PHE A 270 5.32 6.54 -25.01
N PHE A 271 4.95 6.51 -26.30
CA PHE A 271 3.61 6.93 -26.73
C PHE A 271 2.50 6.01 -26.22
N GLY A 272 2.73 4.70 -26.19
CA GLY A 272 1.79 3.73 -25.62
C GLY A 272 1.57 3.96 -24.12
N LEU A 273 2.64 4.22 -23.37
CA LEU A 273 2.58 4.51 -21.93
C LEU A 273 1.79 5.79 -21.64
N LEU A 274 1.97 6.86 -22.40
CA LEU A 274 1.22 8.12 -22.20
C LEU A 274 -0.29 7.95 -22.44
N ILE A 275 -0.67 7.22 -23.50
CA ILE A 275 -2.08 6.94 -23.80
C ILE A 275 -2.71 6.07 -22.72
N TYR A 276 -1.99 5.02 -22.28
CA TYR A 276 -2.44 4.14 -21.22
C TYR A 276 -2.62 4.88 -19.88
N LEU A 277 -1.65 5.71 -19.49
CA LEU A 277 -1.72 6.53 -18.28
C LEU A 277 -2.92 7.49 -18.30
N GLY A 278 -3.23 8.11 -19.44
CA GLY A 278 -4.40 8.97 -19.59
C GLY A 278 -5.74 8.24 -19.37
N ILE A 279 -5.85 6.99 -19.85
CA ILE A 279 -7.05 6.16 -19.68
C ILE A 279 -7.19 5.70 -18.21
N VAL A 280 -6.09 5.26 -17.59
CA VAL A 280 -6.07 4.83 -16.19
C VAL A 280 -6.41 5.99 -15.25
N TYR A 281 -5.83 7.18 -15.48
CA TYR A 281 -6.07 8.37 -14.67
C TYR A 281 -7.56 8.78 -14.68
N LYS A 282 -8.19 8.81 -15.86
CA LYS A 282 -9.61 9.16 -16.00
C LYS A 282 -10.53 8.17 -15.29
N ARG A 283 -10.23 6.87 -15.34
CA ARG A 283 -11.01 5.81 -14.67
C ARG A 283 -10.84 5.85 -13.15
N SER A 284 -9.61 6.05 -12.67
CA SER A 284 -9.27 6.14 -11.25
C SER A 284 -10.00 7.30 -10.54
N SER A 285 -9.96 8.51 -11.12
CA SER A 285 -10.58 9.70 -10.52
C SER A 285 -12.11 9.56 -10.41
N PHE A 286 -12.74 8.96 -11.42
CA PHE A 286 -14.18 8.72 -11.39
C PHE A 286 -14.58 7.68 -10.32
N ASP A 287 -13.83 6.59 -10.21
CA ASP A 287 -14.13 5.54 -9.23
C ASP A 287 -13.88 6.02 -7.79
N PHE A 288 -12.86 6.85 -7.57
CA PHE A 288 -12.59 7.47 -6.26
C PHE A 288 -13.74 8.34 -5.77
N ARG A 289 -14.31 9.21 -6.63
CA ARG A 289 -15.50 10.03 -6.29
C ARG A 289 -16.68 9.15 -5.87
N LYS A 290 -16.88 8.03 -6.54
CA LYS A 290 -17.96 7.07 -6.25
C LYS A 290 -17.74 6.33 -4.92
N ARG A 291 -16.49 5.95 -4.60
CA ARG A 291 -16.13 5.33 -3.31
C ARG A 291 -16.36 6.28 -2.13
N LEU A 292 -16.01 7.56 -2.28
CA LEU A 292 -16.22 8.59 -1.25
C LEU A 292 -17.69 8.83 -0.92
N GLN A 293 -18.56 8.89 -1.94
CA GLN A 293 -20.01 9.01 -1.73
C GLN A 293 -20.58 7.85 -0.89
N ARG A 294 -20.10 6.63 -1.14
CA ARG A 294 -20.53 5.44 -0.40
C ARG A 294 -20.04 5.45 1.05
N LEU A 295 -18.80 5.90 1.30
CA LEU A 295 -18.26 6.09 2.66
C LEU A 295 -19.07 7.11 3.45
N ASN A 296 -19.42 8.25 2.85
CA ASN A 296 -20.27 9.26 3.49
C ASN A 296 -21.65 8.70 3.90
N LEU A 297 -22.25 7.85 3.06
CA LEU A 297 -23.51 7.17 3.38
C LEU A 297 -23.35 6.17 4.54
N ARG A 298 -22.24 5.43 4.62
CA ARG A 298 -21.94 4.51 5.72
C ARG A 298 -21.74 5.28 7.04
N ILE A 299 -20.95 6.35 7.03
CA ILE A 299 -20.73 7.21 8.20
C ILE A 299 -22.06 7.81 8.70
N LYS A 300 -22.93 8.26 7.79
CA LYS A 300 -24.25 8.82 8.16
C LYS A 300 -25.16 7.76 8.79
N LYS A 301 -25.13 6.52 8.31
CA LYS A 301 -25.89 5.40 8.89
C LYS A 301 -25.38 5.01 10.29
N ILE A 302 -24.06 5.02 10.49
CA ILE A 302 -23.45 4.74 11.79
C ILE A 302 -23.81 5.83 12.80
N LYS A 303 -23.70 7.12 12.43
CA LYS A 303 -24.11 8.23 13.30
C LYS A 303 -25.58 8.16 13.73
N LYS A 304 -26.48 7.74 12.83
CA LYS A 304 -27.91 7.60 13.13
C LYS A 304 -28.20 6.45 14.11
N LYS A 305 -27.35 5.42 14.15
CA LYS A 305 -27.45 4.29 15.11
C LYS A 305 -26.84 4.60 16.48
N ILE A 306 -26.00 5.62 16.59
CA ILE A 306 -25.38 6.05 17.86
C ILE A 306 -26.27 7.08 18.58
N ASN A 307 -27.09 7.82 17.83
CA ASN A 307 -28.02 8.84 18.36
C ASN A 307 -29.43 8.28 18.67
N HIS A 308 -29.60 6.96 18.68
CA HIS A 308 -30.78 6.22 19.10
C HIS A 308 -30.35 5.15 20.09
#